data_AF-A0A7J3M6D1-F1
#
_entry.id   AF-A0A7J3M6D1-F1
#
_cell.length_a   1.000
_cell.length_b   1.000
_cell.length_c   1.000
_cell.angle_alpha   90.00
_cell.angle_beta   90.00
_cell.angle_gamma   90.00
#
_symmetry.space_group_name_H-M   'P 1'
#
loop_
_entity.id
_entity.type
_entity.pdbx_description
1 polymer ?
#
loop_
_entity_poly.entity_id
_entity_poly.type
_entity_poly.pdbx_seq_one_letter_code
_entity_poly.pdbx_strand_id
1 'polypeptide(L)'
;MLLNLLERIGWADEICLDSSSIFQAIIENKVSVLAGNYTLNLAKYDLGNLVWKRRALTKDLEREECKRLMENIKGTLNLMEVLDIECHETEIVGLAESLSLSLTFYDASYIF
;
A
#
# COMPACT_ATOMS: atom_id res chain seq x y z
N MET A 1 7.25 16.31 -18.89
CA MET A 1 8.69 16.60 -19.13
C MET A 1 9.60 15.83 -18.19
N LEU A 2 9.28 15.74 -16.89
CA LEU A 2 9.96 14.83 -15.93
C LEU A 2 9.74 13.34 -16.24
N LEU A 3 8.50 12.94 -16.56
CA LEU A 3 8.16 11.55 -16.94
C LEU A 3 9.01 11.01 -18.11
N ASN A 4 9.15 11.79 -19.20
CA ASN A 4 9.95 11.39 -20.36
C ASN A 4 11.47 11.35 -20.10
N LEU A 5 11.96 11.96 -19.02
CA LEU A 5 13.38 11.89 -18.65
C LEU A 5 13.67 10.63 -17.82
N LEU A 6 12.71 10.22 -16.98
CA LEU A 6 12.78 9.01 -16.15
C LEU A 6 12.68 7.73 -16.99
N GLU A 7 11.76 7.69 -17.96
CA GLU A 7 11.65 6.57 -18.91
C GLU A 7 12.93 6.36 -19.75
N ARG A 8 13.71 7.41 -20.00
CA ARG A 8 14.91 7.37 -20.85
C ARG A 8 16.18 6.90 -20.15
N ILE A 9 16.21 6.87 -18.82
CA ILE A 9 17.36 6.43 -18.01
C ILE A 9 17.24 4.97 -17.54
N GLY A 10 16.21 4.23 -17.98
CA GLY A 10 16.00 2.84 -17.60
C GLY A 10 15.41 2.64 -16.20
N TRP A 11 14.98 3.74 -15.57
CA TRP A 11 14.22 3.78 -14.33
C TRP A 11 12.74 3.64 -14.71
N ALA A 12 12.35 2.45 -15.17
CA ALA A 12 10.96 2.01 -15.04
C ALA A 12 10.82 1.54 -13.59
N ASP A 13 10.94 2.47 -12.64
CA ASP A 13 11.03 2.06 -11.24
C ASP A 13 9.68 1.51 -10.82
N GLU A 14 9.67 0.22 -10.60
CA GLU A 14 8.62 -0.45 -9.87
C GLU A 14 8.60 0.18 -8.46
N ILE A 15 7.52 0.89 -8.13
CA ILE A 15 7.39 1.64 -6.87
C ILE A 15 6.76 0.72 -5.82
N CYS A 16 7.28 0.72 -4.59
CA CYS A 16 6.59 0.12 -3.45
C CYS A 16 5.53 1.09 -2.91
N LEU A 17 4.25 0.71 -3.03
CA LEU A 17 3.11 1.54 -2.66
C LEU A 17 2.51 1.08 -1.34
N ASP A 18 2.19 2.04 -0.49
CA ASP A 18 1.56 1.79 0.81
C ASP A 18 0.04 1.63 0.70
N SER A 19 -0.57 1.20 1.81
CA SER A 19 -2.01 1.01 1.89
C SER A 19 -2.81 2.29 1.57
N SER A 20 -2.28 3.48 1.91
CA SER A 20 -2.96 4.74 1.64
C SER A 20 -2.99 5.08 0.15
N SER A 21 -1.87 4.89 -0.56
CA SER A 21 -1.76 5.09 -2.02
C SER A 21 -2.64 4.11 -2.78
N ILE A 22 -2.66 2.83 -2.38
CA ILE A 22 -3.51 1.80 -2.97
C ILE A 22 -4.99 2.17 -2.79
N PHE A 23 -5.38 2.56 -1.58
CA PHE A 23 -6.77 2.96 -1.30
C PHE A 23 -7.18 4.17 -2.16
N GLN A 24 -6.31 5.17 -2.29
CA GLN A 24 -6.60 6.35 -3.11
C GLN A 24 -6.84 5.98 -4.58
N ALA A 25 -6.01 5.11 -5.14
CA ALA A 25 -6.19 4.65 -6.52
C ALA A 25 -7.50 3.87 -6.73
N ILE A 26 -7.95 3.10 -5.72
CA ILE A 26 -9.27 2.44 -5.75
C ILE A 26 -10.40 3.48 -5.77
N ILE A 27 -10.34 4.48 -4.89
CA ILE A 27 -11.38 5.54 -4.82
C ILE A 27 -11.42 6.39 -6.09
N GLU A 28 -10.26 6.65 -6.70
CA GLU A 28 -10.18 7.40 -7.96
C GLU A 28 -10.44 6.55 -9.21
N ASN A 29 -10.70 5.25 -9.06
CA ASN A 29 -10.87 4.30 -10.16
C ASN A 29 -9.67 4.28 -11.12
N LYS A 30 -8.45 4.39 -10.57
CA LYS A 30 -7.16 4.40 -11.28
C LYS A 30 -6.32 3.15 -11.00
N VAL A 31 -6.95 2.02 -10.66
CA VAL A 31 -6.25 0.78 -10.26
C VAL A 31 -5.25 0.26 -11.31
N SER A 32 -5.41 0.61 -12.59
CA SER A 32 -4.47 0.24 -13.65
C SER A 32 -3.06 0.82 -13.45
N VAL A 33 -2.91 1.94 -12.73
CA VAL A 33 -1.60 2.53 -12.43
C VAL A 33 -0.82 1.72 -11.39
N LEU A 34 -1.50 0.83 -10.66
CA LEU A 34 -0.89 -0.03 -9.65
C LEU A 34 -0.35 -1.33 -10.25
N ALA A 35 -0.75 -1.68 -11.48
CA ALA A 35 -0.42 -2.96 -12.08
C ALA A 35 1.10 -3.12 -12.25
N GLY A 36 1.66 -4.23 -11.74
CA GLY A 36 3.10 -4.52 -11.78
C GLY A 36 3.96 -3.73 -10.78
N ASN A 37 3.38 -2.80 -10.01
CA ASN A 37 4.08 -2.15 -8.90
C ASN A 37 4.09 -3.04 -7.65
N TYR A 38 4.97 -2.72 -6.70
CA TYR A 38 5.13 -3.49 -5.47
C TYR A 38 4.22 -2.98 -4.33
N THR A 39 3.92 -3.86 -3.40
CA THR A 39 3.41 -3.54 -2.06
C THR A 39 3.85 -4.62 -1.09
N LEU A 40 3.70 -4.38 0.21
CA LEU A 40 3.91 -5.41 1.23
C LEU A 40 2.64 -6.19 1.53
N ASN A 41 2.80 -7.44 1.99
CA ASN A 41 1.72 -8.25 2.57
C ASN A 41 1.00 -7.51 3.72
N LEU A 42 1.70 -6.61 4.40
CA LEU A 42 1.15 -5.67 5.39
C LEU A 42 -0.05 -4.86 4.86
N ALA A 43 0.00 -4.39 3.60
CA ALA A 43 -1.03 -3.52 3.03
C ALA A 43 -2.42 -4.16 3.05
N LYS A 44 -2.51 -5.48 2.88
CA LYS A 44 -3.76 -6.24 3.00
C LYS A 44 -4.42 -6.06 4.37
N TYR A 45 -3.63 -6.10 5.44
CA TYR A 45 -4.12 -5.99 6.80
C TYR A 45 -4.51 -4.54 7.13
N ASP A 46 -3.73 -3.57 6.67
CA ASP A 46 -4.05 -2.14 6.83
C ASP A 46 -5.34 -1.76 6.09
N LEU A 47 -5.49 -2.20 4.83
CA LEU A 47 -6.70 -1.96 4.04
C LEU A 47 -7.92 -2.66 4.66
N GLY A 48 -7.76 -3.90 5.13
CA GLY A 48 -8.82 -4.60 5.87
C GLY A 48 -9.23 -3.88 7.15
N ASN A 49 -8.25 -3.37 7.91
CA ASN A 49 -8.47 -2.57 9.11
C ASN A 49 -9.19 -1.25 8.79
N LEU A 50 -8.85 -0.59 7.68
CA LEU A 50 -9.55 0.59 7.20
C LEU A 50 -11.04 0.30 6.95
N VAL A 51 -11.35 -0.77 6.21
CA VAL A 51 -12.75 -1.16 5.95
C VAL A 51 -13.49 -1.49 7.25
N TRP A 52 -12.84 -2.22 8.16
CA TRP A 52 -13.41 -2.52 9.47
C TRP A 52 -13.68 -1.25 10.28
N LYS A 53 -12.74 -0.30 10.36
CA LYS A 53 -12.90 0.97 11.09
C LYS A 53 -14.07 1.78 10.56
N ARG A 54 -14.21 1.88 9.24
CA ARG A 54 -15.34 2.56 8.58
C ARG A 54 -16.67 1.97 9.01
N ARG A 55 -16.81 0.64 8.99
CA ARG A 55 -18.02 -0.02 9.47
C ARG A 55 -18.25 0.09 10.99
N ALA A 56 -17.25 -0.27 11.78
CA ALA A 56 -17.41 -0.53 13.20
C ALA A 56 -17.38 0.74 14.05
N LEU A 57 -16.54 1.71 13.67
CA LEU A 57 -16.31 2.93 14.43
C LEU A 57 -17.06 4.11 13.81
N THR A 58 -16.88 4.32 12.51
CA THR A 58 -17.47 5.47 11.80
C THR A 58 -18.95 5.23 11.44
N LYS A 59 -19.33 3.97 11.22
CA LYS A 59 -20.66 3.53 10.79
C LYS A 59 -21.11 4.18 9.47
N ASP A 60 -20.15 4.45 8.59
CA ASP A 60 -20.37 5.09 7.28
C ASP A 60 -20.43 4.09 6.12
N LEU A 61 -20.25 2.78 6.40
CA LEU A 61 -20.37 1.71 5.43
C LEU A 61 -21.27 0.59 5.92
N GLU A 62 -22.20 0.20 5.06
CA GLU A 62 -23.08 -0.94 5.26
C GLU A 62 -22.35 -2.27 5.04
N ARG A 63 -22.98 -3.37 5.51
CA ARG A 63 -22.39 -4.72 5.39
C ARG A 63 -21.98 -5.06 3.97
N GLU A 64 -22.85 -4.77 3.02
CA GLU A 64 -22.66 -5.16 1.63
C GLU A 64 -21.65 -4.25 0.93
N GLU A 65 -21.57 -2.97 1.31
CA GLU A 65 -20.54 -2.04 0.84
C GLU A 65 -19.16 -2.47 1.30
N CYS A 66 -19.03 -2.93 2.55
CA CYS A 66 -17.78 -3.48 3.05
C CYS A 66 -17.29 -4.67 2.23
N LYS A 67 -18.19 -5.60 1.88
CA LYS A 67 -17.84 -6.75 1.04
C LYS A 67 -17.38 -6.32 -0.34
N ARG A 68 -18.13 -5.42 -1.00
CA ARG A 68 -17.74 -4.90 -2.31
C ARG A 68 -16.38 -4.21 -2.28
N LEU A 69 -16.13 -3.40 -1.25
CA LEU A 69 -14.84 -2.73 -1.09
C LEU A 69 -13.70 -3.74 -0.85
N MET A 70 -13.92 -4.78 -0.05
CA MET A 70 -12.93 -5.84 0.14
C MET A 70 -12.64 -6.64 -1.13
N GLU A 71 -13.65 -6.95 -1.96
CA GLU A 71 -13.42 -7.59 -3.25
C GLU A 71 -12.65 -6.67 -4.21
N ASN A 72 -12.91 -5.36 -4.21
CA ASN A 72 -12.12 -4.40 -4.99
C ASN A 72 -10.66 -4.33 -4.51
N ILE A 73 -10.43 -4.31 -3.19
CA ILE A 73 -9.09 -4.35 -2.60
C ILE A 73 -8.36 -5.63 -3.02
N LYS A 74 -9.01 -6.80 -2.88
CA LYS A 74 -8.45 -8.10 -3.29
C LYS A 74 -8.11 -8.11 -4.78
N GLY A 75 -9.03 -7.65 -5.62
CA GLY A 75 -8.80 -7.55 -7.06
C GLY A 75 -7.63 -6.64 -7.40
N THR A 76 -7.47 -5.53 -6.68
CA THR A 76 -6.38 -4.58 -6.86
C THR A 76 -5.03 -5.18 -6.45
N LEU A 77 -4.96 -5.82 -5.28
CA LEU A 77 -3.73 -6.47 -4.80
C LEU A 77 -3.27 -7.60 -5.74
N ASN A 78 -4.20 -8.30 -6.41
CA ASN A 78 -3.87 -9.32 -7.41
C ASN A 78 -3.22 -8.75 -8.69
N LEU A 79 -3.26 -7.43 -8.91
CA LEU A 79 -2.59 -6.77 -10.03
C LEU A 79 -1.17 -6.33 -9.66
N MET A 80 -0.82 -6.37 -8.38
CA MET A 80 0.44 -5.89 -7.82
C MET A 80 1.34 -7.06 -7.46
N GLU A 81 2.64 -6.79 -7.38
CA GLU A 81 3.62 -7.71 -6.81
C GLU A 81 3.63 -7.54 -5.28
N VAL A 82 3.10 -8.52 -4.55
CA VAL A 82 3.00 -8.47 -3.09
C VAL A 82 4.21 -9.17 -2.47
N LEU A 83 5.06 -8.37 -1.83
CA LEU A 83 6.29 -8.84 -1.18
C LEU A 83 6.05 -9.19 0.29
N ASP A 84 6.89 -10.09 0.80
CA ASP A 84 6.99 -10.39 2.22
C ASP A 84 8.37 -9.95 2.74
N ILE A 85 8.41 -9.47 3.98
CA ILE A 85 9.60 -8.90 4.63
C ILE A 85 9.88 -9.60 5.97
N GLU A 86 9.43 -10.85 6.10
CA GLU A 86 9.72 -11.70 7.26
C GLU A 86 11.22 -11.74 7.58
N CYS A 87 11.55 -11.79 8.87
CA CYS A 87 12.92 -11.90 9.41
C CYS A 87 13.80 -10.65 9.27
N HIS A 88 13.21 -9.48 8.98
CA HIS A 88 13.92 -8.19 8.89
C HIS A 88 13.50 -7.17 9.97
N GLU A 89 12.82 -7.62 11.03
CA GLU A 89 12.21 -6.73 12.02
C GLU A 89 13.25 -5.88 12.77
N THR A 90 14.46 -6.41 13.00
CA THR A 90 15.52 -5.68 13.71
C THR A 90 16.05 -4.54 12.85
N GLU A 91 16.24 -4.78 11.56
CA GLU A 91 16.67 -3.80 10.58
C GLU A 91 15.62 -2.73 10.36
N ILE A 92 14.33 -3.10 10.31
CA ILE A 92 13.22 -2.16 10.16
C ILE A 92 13.11 -1.23 11.39
N VAL A 93 13.26 -1.75 12.61
CA VAL A 93 13.35 -0.90 13.81
C VAL A 93 14.54 0.05 13.73
N GLY A 94 15.71 -0.47 13.36
CA GLY A 94 16.91 0.35 13.19
C GLY A 94 16.72 1.47 12.15
N LEU A 95 16.04 1.17 11.04
CA LEU A 95 15.70 2.16 10.01
C LEU A 95 14.75 3.23 10.56
N ALA A 96 13.68 2.82 11.25
CA ALA A 96 12.70 3.72 11.85
C ALA A 96 13.34 4.69 12.87
N GLU A 97 14.31 4.21 13.65
CA GLU A 97 15.05 5.03 14.63
C GLU A 97 16.12 5.92 13.99
N SER A 98 16.77 5.45 12.91
CA SER A 98 17.90 6.15 12.27
C SER A 98 17.48 7.34 11.42
N LEU A 99 16.28 7.30 10.85
CA LEU A 99 15.76 8.39 10.05
C LEU A 99 15.38 9.55 10.98
N SER A 100 15.83 10.77 10.66
CA SER A 100 15.45 11.97 11.41
C SER A 100 13.96 12.32 11.27
N LEU A 101 13.23 11.54 10.48
CA LEU A 101 11.78 11.49 10.41
C LEU A 101 11.35 10.41 11.40
N SER A 102 10.55 10.76 12.43
CA SER A 102 9.98 9.78 13.35
C SER A 102 8.97 8.89 12.61
N LEU A 103 9.46 7.88 11.90
CA LEU A 103 8.65 6.92 11.18
C LEU A 103 8.12 5.86 12.13
N THR A 104 6.89 5.40 11.88
CA THR A 104 6.41 4.21 12.55
C THR A 104 7.10 2.97 11.95
N PHE A 105 7.07 1.85 12.68
CA PHE A 105 7.57 0.57 12.16
C PHE A 105 6.91 0.20 10.83
N TYR A 106 5.61 0.49 10.66
CA TYR A 106 4.89 0.23 9.43
C TYR A 106 5.41 1.09 8.28
N ASP A 107 5.61 2.40 8.50
CA ASP A 107 6.12 3.29 7.45
C ASP A 107 7.55 2.94 7.05
N ALA A 108 8.40 2.60 8.02
CA ALA A 108 9.76 2.15 7.77
C ALA A 108 9.79 0.83 6.98
N SER A 109 8.79 -0.05 7.16
CA SER A 109 8.70 -1.32 6.44
C SER A 109 8.62 -1.11 4.92
N TYR A 110 7.91 -0.07 4.44
CA TYR A 110 7.81 0.22 3.00
C TYR A 110 9.06 0.87 2.39
N ILE A 111 10.00 1.31 3.22
CA ILE A 111 11.26 1.96 2.81
C ILE A 111 12.45 1.00 2.86
N PHE A 112 12.37 -0.02 3.73
CA PHE A 112 13.38 -1.07 3.88
C PHE A 112 13.57 -1.87 2.57
#